data_AF-A0A7C9FJI4-F1
#
_entry.id   AF-A0A7C9FJI4-F1
#
_cell.length_a   1.000
_cell.length_b   1.000
_cell.length_c   1.000
_cell.angle_alpha   90.00
_cell.angle_beta   90.00
_cell.angle_gamma   90.00
#
_symmetry.space_group_name_H-M   'P 1'
#
loop_
_entity.id
_entity.type
_entity.pdbx_description
1 polymer ?
#
loop_
_entity_poly.entity_id
_entity_poly.type
_entity_poly.pdbx_seq_one_letter_code
_entity_poly.pdbx_strand_id
1 'polypeptide(L)'
;MSKMHRGLGNPALRAPAKSKAALAIAVSAAVVAFAASAPARADYVQNGTSTETSAGCVGNIAISGSGTYPAAATGCDNVAIGTAAVANSGSSTGAYSETVAIGRMAAATGTFATAVGGNAVATGDQATAMGAASSAVGTQATAVGNGAIANGTTASAFGQGAFAVDQSTAVGQSASATTTFSTAVGKGSIAAGGTSLGFQANAGANDAVALGVDSSASAVGSIAIARATASAVNAVAIGEGANAADANSVALGSNASTRAFATVNSVTLNGVSYGGFAGTPVGVVSVGSAGAERQIVNVAAGAISATSTDAVNGSQLFSIANQVSTLTADLATLTTTVGKISSSVPSGTVTDGTDTAIGQNTRVSVPNGTAVGNGSNVSGDNGTGIGVNSTVTAPNGTAIGTNSKVTAPNGTAIGAGSNVSGKDSTAIGTNSRATASNSVALGANSVADRDNTVSIGAPGAERQLTNMADGTAPTDGVNVRQLNGAINSVREEMSKYRKDANAGTASAIAMANMPQAVLPGEKVVALGGGTYGGQSAMAVGLSVATAKWLVKGSVTTAVSGHGSFGAGAGVGYRW
;
A
#
# COMPACT_ATOMS: atom_id res chain seq x y z
N MET A 1 -47.24 51.94 53.68
CA MET A 1 -47.37 53.38 54.02
C MET A 1 -48.85 53.73 54.08
N SER A 2 -49.21 54.51 55.11
CA SER A 2 -50.48 55.23 55.42
C SER A 2 -51.82 54.48 55.43
N LYS A 3 -52.48 54.33 56.60
CA LYS A 3 -53.26 55.33 57.40
C LYS A 3 -54.64 55.61 56.80
N MET A 4 -55.72 55.17 57.47
CA MET A 4 -56.52 55.89 58.49
C MET A 4 -57.35 57.07 57.96
N HIS A 5 -58.68 56.99 58.15
CA HIS A 5 -59.62 57.97 58.76
C HIS A 5 -61.04 57.76 58.20
N ARG A 6 -62.06 57.39 58.98
CA ARG A 6 -62.83 58.10 60.03
C ARG A 6 -63.61 59.34 59.54
N GLY A 7 -64.91 59.35 59.82
CA GLY A 7 -65.82 60.51 59.84
C GLY A 7 -67.25 60.09 59.48
N LEU A 8 -68.13 59.65 60.40
CA LEU A 8 -68.88 60.42 61.43
C LEU A 8 -69.67 61.60 60.86
N GLY A 9 -70.99 61.62 61.08
CA GLY A 9 -71.77 62.87 60.98
C GLY A 9 -73.27 62.73 60.69
N ASN A 10 -74.04 62.35 61.71
CA ASN A 10 -75.50 62.45 61.83
C ASN A 10 -75.99 63.91 61.58
N PRO A 11 -77.28 64.19 61.27
CA PRO A 11 -78.25 64.30 62.36
C PRO A 11 -79.69 63.86 62.04
N ALA A 12 -80.37 63.55 63.15
CA ALA A 12 -81.79 63.30 63.30
C ALA A 12 -82.67 64.53 63.10
N LEU A 13 -83.95 64.30 62.79
CA LEU A 13 -85.09 65.06 63.34
C LEU A 13 -86.35 64.14 63.43
N ARG A 14 -87.03 64.28 64.58
CA ARG A 14 -88.13 63.50 65.21
C ARG A 14 -89.48 63.56 64.48
N ALA A 15 -90.27 62.47 64.38
CA ALA A 15 -91.34 61.91 65.27
C ALA A 15 -92.61 62.80 65.41
N PRO A 16 -93.85 62.27 65.42
CA PRO A 16 -94.41 61.40 66.49
C PRO A 16 -95.43 60.33 65.98
N ALA A 17 -96.27 59.67 66.78
CA ALA A 17 -96.08 58.67 67.85
C ALA A 17 -97.47 58.03 68.13
N LYS A 18 -97.46 56.80 68.69
CA LYS A 18 -98.59 56.02 69.27
C LYS A 18 -99.37 55.14 68.27
N SER A 19 -99.67 53.87 68.54
CA SER A 19 -99.37 52.98 69.67
C SER A 19 -99.53 51.52 69.25
N LYS A 20 -98.41 50.78 69.25
CA LYS A 20 -98.25 49.33 69.50
C LYS A 20 -99.28 48.38 68.86
N ALA A 21 -99.42 48.51 67.54
CA ALA A 21 -99.93 47.49 66.61
C ALA A 21 -98.87 47.24 65.51
N ALA A 22 -97.66 46.83 65.92
CA ALA A 22 -96.56 46.50 65.04
C ALA A 22 -95.81 45.27 65.56
N LEU A 23 -96.53 44.15 65.67
CA LEU A 23 -95.96 42.80 65.71
C LEU A 23 -97.04 41.76 65.32
N ALA A 24 -97.84 42.04 64.29
CA ALA A 24 -98.85 41.11 63.77
C ALA A 24 -99.18 41.34 62.27
N ILE A 25 -98.29 41.99 61.52
CA ILE A 25 -98.27 41.97 60.04
C ILE A 25 -96.83 41.64 59.60
N ALA A 26 -96.31 40.57 60.19
CA ALA A 26 -95.31 39.66 59.61
C ALA A 26 -95.71 38.20 59.94
N VAL A 27 -97.02 37.95 60.08
CA VAL A 27 -97.62 36.62 59.91
C VAL A 27 -97.68 36.40 58.41
N SER A 28 -96.66 35.74 57.84
CA SER A 28 -96.70 34.96 56.58
C SER A 28 -95.37 34.29 56.21
N ALA A 29 -94.23 34.65 56.84
CA ALA A 29 -92.93 34.02 56.52
C ALA A 29 -92.23 33.33 57.72
N ALA A 30 -92.63 33.61 58.97
CA ALA A 30 -91.95 33.07 60.15
C ALA A 30 -92.69 31.89 60.83
N VAL A 31 -93.89 31.54 60.37
CA VAL A 31 -94.69 30.38 60.85
C VAL A 31 -94.64 29.19 59.88
N VAL A 32 -93.82 29.27 58.81
CA VAL A 32 -93.58 28.16 57.85
C VAL A 32 -92.09 27.78 57.72
N ALA A 33 -91.16 28.45 58.42
CA ALA A 33 -89.73 28.18 58.27
C ALA A 33 -88.95 28.04 59.59
N PHE A 34 -89.63 27.96 60.74
CA PHE A 34 -88.99 27.85 62.07
C PHE A 34 -89.37 26.58 62.86
N ALA A 35 -89.78 25.54 62.12
CA ALA A 35 -89.78 24.14 62.55
C ALA A 35 -89.06 23.21 61.54
N ALA A 36 -88.24 23.79 60.64
CA ALA A 36 -87.49 23.07 59.62
C ALA A 36 -86.11 23.67 59.35
N SER A 37 -85.39 24.11 60.39
CA SER A 37 -83.97 23.81 60.40
C SER A 37 -83.86 22.50 61.14
N ALA A 38 -84.20 21.42 60.42
CA ALA A 38 -83.78 20.11 60.86
C ALA A 38 -82.30 20.26 61.26
N PRO A 39 -81.86 19.76 62.44
CA PRO A 39 -80.47 19.37 62.50
C PRO A 39 -80.27 18.51 61.25
N ALA A 40 -79.16 18.63 60.54
CA ALA A 40 -78.80 17.62 59.57
C ALA A 40 -78.67 16.30 60.36
N ARG A 41 -79.82 15.67 60.64
CA ARG A 41 -79.94 14.27 60.94
C ARG A 41 -79.32 13.68 59.69
N ALA A 42 -78.22 12.97 59.87
CA ALA A 42 -78.04 11.80 59.05
C ALA A 42 -79.32 10.98 59.25
N ASP A 43 -80.33 11.25 58.42
CA ASP A 43 -81.42 10.34 58.17
C ASP A 43 -80.71 9.09 57.63
N TYR A 44 -80.39 8.19 58.55
CA TYR A 44 -79.88 6.87 58.28
C TYR A 44 -81.05 6.08 57.69
N VAL A 45 -81.49 6.45 56.48
CA VAL A 45 -82.55 5.74 55.77
C VAL A 45 -81.93 4.49 55.18
N GLN A 46 -82.10 3.38 55.89
CA GLN A 46 -82.03 2.03 55.33
C GLN A 46 -83.20 1.88 54.33
N ASN A 47 -83.09 2.53 53.16
CA ASN A 47 -84.07 2.40 52.07
C ASN A 47 -83.57 1.46 50.97
N GLY A 48 -82.52 0.70 51.24
CA GLY A 48 -81.97 -0.28 50.31
C GLY A 48 -82.72 -1.61 50.37
N THR A 49 -82.59 -2.40 49.31
CA THR A 49 -83.04 -3.79 49.26
C THR A 49 -81.86 -4.69 49.58
N SER A 50 -81.93 -5.40 50.70
CA SER A 50 -81.00 -6.49 51.04
C SER A 50 -81.70 -7.83 50.81
N THR A 51 -81.12 -8.68 49.97
CA THR A 51 -81.66 -10.02 49.65
C THR A 51 -80.61 -11.09 49.94
N GLU A 52 -80.80 -11.83 51.03
CA GLU A 52 -79.96 -12.98 51.37
C GLU A 52 -80.41 -14.22 50.57
N THR A 53 -79.48 -14.93 49.93
CA THR A 53 -79.81 -16.00 48.97
C THR A 53 -79.66 -17.43 49.53
N SER A 54 -79.14 -17.61 50.75
CA SER A 54 -79.05 -18.94 51.39
C SER A 54 -78.95 -18.87 52.92
N ALA A 55 -79.28 -19.98 53.60
CA ALA A 55 -79.17 -20.11 55.05
C ALA A 55 -77.70 -20.06 55.49
N GLY A 56 -77.29 -18.96 56.14
CA GLY A 56 -75.90 -18.66 56.51
C GLY A 56 -75.36 -17.36 55.90
N CYS A 57 -76.05 -16.82 54.91
CA CYS A 57 -75.77 -15.48 54.37
C CYS A 57 -76.47 -14.41 55.20
N VAL A 58 -75.66 -13.56 55.81
CA VAL A 58 -76.05 -12.36 56.56
C VAL A 58 -75.05 -11.25 56.21
N GLY A 59 -75.21 -10.06 56.79
CA GLY A 59 -74.18 -9.02 56.72
C GLY A 59 -74.29 -8.02 55.56
N ASN A 60 -75.32 -8.12 54.72
CA ASN A 60 -75.56 -7.12 53.68
C ASN A 60 -75.88 -5.73 54.28
N ILE A 61 -75.27 -4.69 53.71
CA ILE A 61 -75.52 -3.27 54.02
C ILE A 61 -76.08 -2.60 52.77
N ALA A 62 -77.29 -2.05 52.80
CA ALA A 62 -77.89 -1.34 51.68
C ALA A 62 -78.43 0.04 52.10
N ILE A 63 -77.74 1.12 51.72
CA ILE A 63 -78.02 2.49 52.17
C ILE A 63 -78.22 3.41 50.96
N SER A 64 -79.34 4.14 50.91
CA SER A 64 -79.61 5.11 49.83
C SER A 64 -80.45 6.28 50.31
N GLY A 65 -80.16 7.49 49.79
CA GLY A 65 -80.85 8.73 50.19
C GLY A 65 -82.22 8.97 49.53
N SER A 66 -82.60 8.18 48.51
CA SER A 66 -83.87 8.36 47.77
C SER A 66 -84.59 7.02 47.57
N GLY A 67 -85.90 6.96 47.80
CA GLY A 67 -86.70 5.74 47.62
C GLY A 67 -87.06 5.36 46.18
N THR A 68 -86.82 6.24 45.20
CA THR A 68 -87.15 5.99 43.78
C THR A 68 -86.18 5.02 43.11
N TYR A 69 -84.93 4.99 43.56
CA TYR A 69 -83.90 4.07 43.08
C TYR A 69 -83.06 3.60 44.28
N PRO A 70 -83.53 2.56 45.01
CA PRO A 70 -82.86 2.10 46.21
C PRO A 70 -81.49 1.48 45.89
N ALA A 71 -80.59 1.47 46.87
CA ALA A 71 -79.41 0.60 46.80
C ALA A 71 -79.85 -0.87 46.86
N ALA A 72 -79.17 -1.77 46.16
CA ALA A 72 -79.47 -3.20 46.14
C ALA A 72 -78.23 -4.00 46.52
N ALA A 73 -78.30 -4.75 47.62
CA ALA A 73 -77.31 -5.72 48.05
C ALA A 73 -77.94 -7.12 47.97
N THR A 74 -77.37 -8.05 47.22
CA THR A 74 -77.93 -9.40 47.04
C THR A 74 -76.84 -10.46 47.12
N GLY A 75 -77.03 -11.49 47.95
CA GLY A 75 -75.99 -12.46 48.30
C GLY A 75 -75.62 -12.34 49.78
N CYS A 76 -74.32 -12.40 50.11
CA CYS A 76 -73.81 -12.47 51.48
C CYS A 76 -72.68 -11.43 51.68
N ASP A 77 -72.68 -10.74 52.83
CA ASP A 77 -71.64 -9.76 53.24
C ASP A 77 -71.36 -8.63 52.23
N ASN A 78 -72.37 -8.20 51.47
CA ASN A 78 -72.22 -7.13 50.48
C ASN A 78 -72.48 -5.73 51.07
N VAL A 79 -71.87 -4.71 50.47
CA VAL A 79 -72.08 -3.30 50.84
C VAL A 79 -72.52 -2.50 49.63
N ALA A 80 -73.77 -2.04 49.58
CA ALA A 80 -74.31 -1.12 48.58
C ALA A 80 -74.67 0.23 49.21
N ILE A 81 -73.95 1.30 48.86
CA ILE A 81 -74.16 2.64 49.42
C ILE A 81 -74.30 3.67 48.29
N GLY A 82 -75.48 4.26 48.15
CA GLY A 82 -75.79 5.30 47.16
C GLY A 82 -77.06 4.99 46.35
N THR A 83 -77.68 6.03 45.79
CA THR A 83 -78.85 5.87 44.91
C THR A 83 -78.52 4.96 43.73
N ALA A 84 -79.32 3.90 43.54
CA ALA A 84 -79.15 2.87 42.51
C ALA A 84 -77.81 2.11 42.57
N ALA A 85 -77.09 2.09 43.71
CA ALA A 85 -75.90 1.25 43.85
C ALA A 85 -76.29 -0.24 43.87
N VAL A 86 -75.53 -1.10 43.20
CA VAL A 86 -75.79 -2.55 43.10
C VAL A 86 -74.55 -3.32 43.55
N ALA A 87 -74.69 -4.14 44.59
CA ALA A 87 -73.67 -5.05 45.10
C ALA A 87 -74.22 -6.48 45.07
N ASN A 88 -73.91 -7.24 44.02
CA ASN A 88 -74.45 -8.58 43.79
C ASN A 88 -73.53 -9.40 42.87
N SER A 89 -72.82 -10.39 43.41
CA SER A 89 -71.89 -11.25 42.65
C SER A 89 -72.53 -12.15 41.58
N GLY A 90 -73.87 -12.20 41.50
CA GLY A 90 -74.57 -13.13 40.61
C GLY A 90 -74.38 -14.61 40.95
N SER A 91 -73.63 -14.93 42.01
CA SER A 91 -73.38 -16.30 42.45
C SER A 91 -74.65 -16.92 43.03
N SER A 92 -75.24 -17.85 42.29
CA SER A 92 -76.51 -18.50 42.63
C SER A 92 -76.38 -19.68 43.61
N THR A 93 -75.20 -19.93 44.20
CA THR A 93 -74.96 -21.12 45.02
C THR A 93 -73.95 -20.89 46.14
N GLY A 94 -74.42 -20.49 47.33
CA GLY A 94 -73.73 -20.69 48.62
C GLY A 94 -72.31 -20.12 48.81
N ALA A 95 -71.80 -19.32 47.87
CA ALA A 95 -70.49 -18.69 47.97
C ALA A 95 -70.63 -17.26 48.54
N TYR A 96 -69.73 -16.89 49.45
CA TYR A 96 -69.61 -15.52 49.95
C TYR A 96 -69.43 -14.55 48.77
N SER A 97 -70.27 -13.51 48.72
CA SER A 97 -70.21 -12.52 47.64
C SER A 97 -69.20 -11.42 47.98
N GLU A 98 -69.24 -10.89 49.21
CA GLU A 98 -68.27 -9.91 49.74
C GLU A 98 -68.00 -8.72 48.78
N THR A 99 -69.05 -8.23 48.11
CA THR A 99 -68.92 -7.15 47.13
C THR A 99 -69.14 -5.78 47.77
N VAL A 100 -68.45 -4.75 47.27
CA VAL A 100 -68.55 -3.38 47.80
C VAL A 100 -68.88 -2.42 46.66
N ALA A 101 -70.09 -1.87 46.61
CA ALA A 101 -70.52 -0.82 45.68
C ALA A 101 -70.85 0.49 46.43
N ILE A 102 -70.04 1.53 46.25
CA ILE A 102 -70.21 2.82 46.94
C ILE A 102 -70.23 3.97 45.92
N GLY A 103 -71.37 4.63 45.77
CA GLY A 103 -71.60 5.75 44.86
C GLY A 103 -72.90 5.64 44.08
N ARG A 104 -73.39 6.76 43.53
CA ARG A 104 -74.59 6.76 42.68
C ARG A 104 -74.38 5.84 41.47
N MET A 105 -75.24 4.84 41.28
CA MET A 105 -75.15 3.85 40.20
C MET A 105 -73.82 3.05 40.17
N ALA A 106 -73.10 2.95 41.29
CA ALA A 106 -71.96 2.04 41.37
C ALA A 106 -72.45 0.58 41.30
N ALA A 107 -71.77 -0.28 40.55
CA ALA A 107 -72.15 -1.68 40.36
C ALA A 107 -70.95 -2.61 40.60
N ALA A 108 -70.97 -3.35 41.71
CA ALA A 108 -70.03 -4.44 41.98
C ALA A 108 -70.78 -5.76 41.79
N THR A 109 -70.48 -6.48 40.71
CA THR A 109 -71.21 -7.69 40.29
C THR A 109 -70.36 -8.93 40.06
N GLY A 110 -69.04 -8.83 40.18
CA GLY A 110 -68.18 -10.00 40.33
C GLY A 110 -68.05 -10.43 41.79
N THR A 111 -67.68 -11.68 42.04
CA THR A 111 -67.41 -12.19 43.40
C THR A 111 -66.21 -11.44 44.01
N PHE A 112 -66.27 -10.99 45.26
CA PHE A 112 -65.24 -10.16 45.91
C PHE A 112 -64.92 -8.82 45.19
N ALA A 113 -65.82 -8.33 44.33
CA ALA A 113 -65.58 -7.12 43.57
C ALA A 113 -65.80 -5.84 44.40
N THR A 114 -65.01 -4.80 44.12
CA THR A 114 -65.11 -3.49 44.76
C THR A 114 -65.31 -2.41 43.69
N ALA A 115 -66.43 -1.69 43.72
CA ALA A 115 -66.76 -0.54 42.89
C ALA A 115 -66.99 0.72 43.77
N VAL A 116 -66.11 1.71 43.71
CA VAL A 116 -66.21 2.94 44.51
C VAL A 116 -66.14 4.17 43.60
N GLY A 117 -67.24 4.90 43.49
CA GLY A 117 -67.38 6.09 42.64
C GLY A 117 -68.71 6.10 41.89
N GLY A 118 -69.19 7.28 41.49
CA GLY A 118 -70.43 7.38 40.73
C GLY A 118 -70.32 6.68 39.37
N ASN A 119 -71.19 5.72 39.08
CA ASN A 119 -71.17 4.86 37.88
C ASN A 119 -69.89 4.00 37.76
N ALA A 120 -69.17 3.73 38.85
CA ALA A 120 -68.08 2.76 38.84
C ALA A 120 -68.65 1.35 38.64
N VAL A 121 -68.01 0.53 37.80
CA VAL A 121 -68.47 -0.83 37.45
C VAL A 121 -67.34 -1.82 37.68
N ALA A 122 -67.55 -2.80 38.55
CA ALA A 122 -66.65 -3.93 38.78
C ALA A 122 -67.41 -5.24 38.57
N THR A 123 -67.31 -5.83 37.37
CA THR A 123 -68.07 -7.04 37.00
C THR A 123 -67.22 -8.31 37.01
N GLY A 124 -65.89 -8.19 36.97
CA GLY A 124 -65.00 -9.35 37.08
C GLY A 124 -64.86 -9.82 38.53
N ASP A 125 -64.66 -11.12 38.74
CA ASP A 125 -64.34 -11.66 40.07
C ASP A 125 -63.04 -11.04 40.60
N GLN A 126 -63.01 -10.62 41.87
CA GLN A 126 -61.91 -9.91 42.53
C GLN A 126 -61.53 -8.59 41.82
N ALA A 127 -62.42 -8.03 41.00
CA ALA A 127 -62.15 -6.78 40.30
C ALA A 127 -62.30 -5.57 41.22
N THR A 128 -61.44 -4.57 41.05
CA THR A 128 -61.46 -3.32 41.82
C THR A 128 -61.61 -2.13 40.88
N ALA A 129 -62.74 -1.44 40.88
CA ALA A 129 -63.00 -0.20 40.16
C ALA A 129 -63.13 0.97 41.16
N MET A 130 -62.21 1.92 41.16
CA MET A 130 -62.23 3.10 42.03
C MET A 130 -62.12 4.40 41.22
N GLY A 131 -63.11 5.28 41.32
CA GLY A 131 -63.22 6.52 40.54
C GLY A 131 -64.58 6.64 39.87
N ALA A 132 -65.04 7.86 39.60
CA ALA A 132 -66.29 8.03 38.85
C ALA A 132 -66.16 7.46 37.43
N ALA A 133 -67.11 6.64 37.02
CA ALA A 133 -67.13 5.92 35.73
C ALA A 133 -65.91 5.00 35.48
N SER A 134 -65.19 4.56 36.51
CA SER A 134 -64.17 3.50 36.32
C SER A 134 -64.85 2.16 36.02
N SER A 135 -64.20 1.30 35.24
CA SER A 135 -64.74 0.02 34.78
C SER A 135 -63.67 -1.08 34.87
N ALA A 136 -63.83 -2.02 35.80
CA ALA A 136 -63.00 -3.21 35.93
C ALA A 136 -63.83 -4.45 35.56
N VAL A 137 -63.69 -4.92 34.32
CA VAL A 137 -64.55 -5.97 33.75
C VAL A 137 -63.92 -7.35 33.82
N GLY A 138 -62.59 -7.44 33.72
CA GLY A 138 -61.87 -8.71 33.79
C GLY A 138 -61.70 -9.24 35.20
N THR A 139 -61.54 -10.56 35.34
CA THR A 139 -61.20 -11.20 36.62
C THR A 139 -59.87 -10.67 37.15
N GLN A 140 -59.81 -10.31 38.44
CA GLN A 140 -58.66 -9.68 39.10
C GLN A 140 -58.21 -8.36 38.45
N ALA A 141 -59.07 -7.70 37.67
CA ALA A 141 -58.75 -6.43 37.05
C ALA A 141 -58.83 -5.28 38.06
N THR A 142 -57.94 -4.30 37.94
CA THR A 142 -57.91 -3.12 38.80
C THR A 142 -57.98 -1.87 37.93
N ALA A 143 -59.02 -1.05 38.09
CA ALA A 143 -59.22 0.24 37.43
C ALA A 143 -59.34 1.36 38.47
N VAL A 144 -58.33 2.23 38.57
CA VAL A 144 -58.29 3.34 39.54
C VAL A 144 -58.11 4.67 38.82
N GLY A 145 -59.12 5.52 38.84
CA GLY A 145 -59.13 6.83 38.18
C GLY A 145 -60.49 7.13 37.52
N ASN A 146 -60.80 8.40 37.32
CA ASN A 146 -62.04 8.78 36.62
C ASN A 146 -62.02 8.25 35.17
N GLY A 147 -62.99 7.41 34.81
CA GLY A 147 -63.05 6.78 33.50
C GLY A 147 -61.92 5.79 33.20
N ALA A 148 -61.19 5.29 34.21
CA ALA A 148 -60.20 4.23 34.02
C ALA A 148 -60.88 2.91 33.63
N ILE A 149 -60.33 2.18 32.67
CA ILE A 149 -60.93 0.95 32.12
C ILE A 149 -59.88 -0.18 32.15
N ALA A 150 -60.19 -1.25 32.88
CA ALA A 150 -59.43 -2.48 32.92
C ALA A 150 -60.33 -3.63 32.40
N ASN A 151 -60.24 -3.92 31.10
CA ASN A 151 -61.18 -4.81 30.39
C ASN A 151 -60.74 -6.27 30.31
N GLY A 152 -59.50 -6.58 30.65
CA GLY A 152 -58.96 -7.94 30.55
C GLY A 152 -58.65 -8.59 31.90
N THR A 153 -58.44 -9.90 31.88
CA THR A 153 -58.03 -10.65 33.08
C THR A 153 -56.71 -10.11 33.61
N THR A 154 -56.61 -9.88 34.93
CA THR A 154 -55.45 -9.28 35.63
C THR A 154 -54.97 -7.93 35.08
N ALA A 155 -55.81 -7.22 34.31
CA ALA A 155 -55.49 -5.90 33.76
C ALA A 155 -55.40 -4.85 34.86
N SER A 156 -54.43 -3.93 34.76
CA SER A 156 -54.20 -2.88 35.74
C SER A 156 -54.19 -1.50 35.09
N ALA A 157 -55.24 -0.71 35.30
CA ALA A 157 -55.38 0.66 34.79
C ALA A 157 -55.40 1.68 35.95
N PHE A 158 -54.37 2.51 36.07
CA PHE A 158 -54.23 3.55 37.08
C PHE A 158 -54.08 4.93 36.42
N GLY A 159 -55.06 5.82 36.56
CA GLY A 159 -55.06 7.18 36.01
C GLY A 159 -56.39 7.54 35.34
N GLN A 160 -56.66 8.85 35.20
CA GLN A 160 -57.87 9.31 34.50
C GLN A 160 -57.83 8.84 33.05
N GLY A 161 -58.87 8.11 32.61
CA GLY A 161 -58.95 7.53 31.27
C GLY A 161 -57.86 6.51 30.91
N ALA A 162 -57.15 5.95 31.90
CA ALA A 162 -56.20 4.87 31.64
C ALA A 162 -56.93 3.64 31.10
N PHE A 163 -56.35 2.93 30.14
CA PHE A 163 -56.95 1.78 29.46
C PHE A 163 -55.99 0.60 29.47
N ALA A 164 -56.42 -0.53 30.03
CA ALA A 164 -55.66 -1.78 30.06
C ALA A 164 -56.53 -2.97 29.63
N VAL A 165 -55.93 -3.89 28.88
CA VAL A 165 -56.50 -5.19 28.48
C VAL A 165 -55.74 -6.35 29.16
N ASP A 166 -55.96 -7.59 28.73
CA ASP A 166 -55.50 -8.83 29.38
C ASP A 166 -54.03 -8.80 29.81
N GLN A 167 -53.77 -9.02 31.10
CA GLN A 167 -52.43 -9.06 31.70
C GLN A 167 -51.57 -7.81 31.41
N SER A 168 -52.20 -6.69 31.03
CA SER A 168 -51.51 -5.46 30.68
C SER A 168 -51.60 -4.43 31.81
N THR A 169 -50.66 -3.48 31.81
CA THR A 169 -50.56 -2.44 32.83
C THR A 169 -50.52 -1.07 32.18
N ALA A 170 -51.49 -0.21 32.51
CA ALA A 170 -51.54 1.19 32.12
C ALA A 170 -51.50 2.09 33.36
N VAL A 171 -50.46 2.92 33.50
CA VAL A 171 -50.28 3.83 34.65
C VAL A 171 -50.00 5.24 34.15
N GLY A 172 -50.95 6.14 34.30
CA GLY A 172 -50.87 7.54 33.87
C GLY A 172 -52.19 8.02 33.28
N GLN A 173 -52.39 9.34 33.25
CA GLN A 173 -53.56 9.92 32.59
C GLN A 173 -53.55 9.57 31.10
N SER A 174 -54.61 8.95 30.61
CA SER A 174 -54.73 8.44 29.23
C SER A 174 -53.62 7.48 28.81
N ALA A 175 -52.95 6.79 29.74
CA ALA A 175 -52.06 5.69 29.39
C ALA A 175 -52.87 4.54 28.77
N SER A 176 -52.40 3.93 27.70
CA SER A 176 -53.15 2.95 26.92
C SER A 176 -52.30 1.73 26.61
N ALA A 177 -52.62 0.62 27.26
CA ALA A 177 -52.03 -0.69 27.06
C ALA A 177 -53.08 -1.56 26.34
N THR A 178 -52.95 -1.69 25.01
CA THR A 178 -54.04 -2.16 24.13
C THR A 178 -53.92 -3.61 23.69
N THR A 179 -52.83 -4.28 24.03
CA THR A 179 -52.59 -5.69 23.71
C THR A 179 -52.23 -6.47 24.97
N THR A 180 -52.35 -7.79 24.91
CA THR A 180 -51.97 -8.68 26.01
C THR A 180 -50.50 -8.46 26.41
N PHE A 181 -50.21 -8.48 27.71
CA PHE A 181 -48.87 -8.26 28.29
C PHE A 181 -48.21 -6.89 28.06
N SER A 182 -48.90 -5.95 27.42
CA SER A 182 -48.33 -4.61 27.19
C SER A 182 -48.21 -3.80 28.49
N THR A 183 -47.24 -2.88 28.54
CA THR A 183 -47.03 -2.00 29.68
C THR A 183 -46.89 -0.56 29.22
N ALA A 184 -47.83 0.29 29.58
CA ALA A 184 -47.84 1.73 29.30
C ALA A 184 -47.74 2.52 30.62
N VAL A 185 -46.60 3.13 30.91
CA VAL A 185 -46.40 3.97 32.11
C VAL A 185 -46.00 5.37 31.69
N GLY A 186 -46.80 6.36 32.08
CA GLY A 186 -46.62 7.76 31.74
C GLY A 186 -47.90 8.36 31.13
N LYS A 187 -48.11 9.65 31.33
CA LYS A 187 -49.29 10.35 30.76
C LYS A 187 -49.25 10.28 29.23
N GLY A 188 -50.35 9.81 28.64
CA GLY A 188 -50.51 9.61 27.19
C GLY A 188 -49.60 8.55 26.58
N SER A 189 -48.97 7.68 27.40
CA SER A 189 -48.16 6.58 26.88
C SER A 189 -49.02 5.54 26.16
N ILE A 190 -48.51 4.95 25.08
CA ILE A 190 -49.21 3.96 24.27
C ILE A 190 -48.33 2.72 24.16
N ALA A 191 -48.88 1.56 24.52
CA ALA A 191 -48.25 0.26 24.33
C ALA A 191 -49.21 -0.66 23.57
N ALA A 192 -48.91 -0.89 22.29
CA ALA A 192 -49.68 -1.71 21.35
C ALA A 192 -48.93 -3.00 21.01
N GLY A 193 -48.47 -3.71 22.05
CA GLY A 193 -47.72 -4.96 21.90
C GLY A 193 -46.40 -5.02 22.66
N GLY A 194 -46.03 -3.92 23.33
CA GLY A 194 -44.70 -3.76 23.90
C GLY A 194 -44.66 -3.00 25.22
N THR A 195 -43.53 -2.34 25.47
CA THR A 195 -43.27 -1.58 26.70
C THR A 195 -43.05 -0.12 26.37
N SER A 196 -43.90 0.75 26.93
CA SER A 196 -43.83 2.19 26.78
C SER A 196 -43.70 2.85 28.15
N LEU A 197 -42.57 3.50 28.42
CA LEU A 197 -42.26 4.13 29.70
C LEU A 197 -41.85 5.60 29.46
N GLY A 198 -42.75 6.55 29.72
CA GLY A 198 -42.48 7.99 29.57
C GLY A 198 -43.72 8.81 29.20
N PHE A 199 -43.64 10.13 29.35
CA PHE A 199 -44.67 11.04 28.84
C PHE A 199 -44.77 10.91 27.32
N GLN A 200 -45.96 10.55 26.82
CA GLN A 200 -46.22 10.31 25.38
C GLN A 200 -45.26 9.32 24.69
N ALA A 201 -44.63 8.42 25.44
CA ALA A 201 -43.90 7.32 24.84
C ALA A 201 -44.87 6.43 24.03
N ASN A 202 -44.41 5.91 22.90
CA ASN A 202 -45.22 5.13 21.97
C ASN A 202 -44.48 3.87 21.55
N ALA A 203 -44.79 2.74 22.19
CA ALA A 203 -44.46 1.40 21.71
C ALA A 203 -45.62 0.91 20.83
N GLY A 204 -45.63 1.36 19.57
CA GLY A 204 -46.78 1.27 18.67
C GLY A 204 -46.97 -0.08 17.96
N ALA A 205 -46.14 -1.08 18.28
CA ALA A 205 -46.17 -2.41 17.67
C ALA A 205 -45.80 -3.52 18.65
N ASN A 206 -45.96 -4.77 18.22
CA ASN A 206 -45.54 -5.96 18.96
C ASN A 206 -44.05 -5.95 19.26
N ASP A 207 -43.70 -6.30 20.50
CA ASP A 207 -42.33 -6.37 21.01
C ASP A 207 -41.55 -5.04 20.95
N ALA A 208 -42.23 -3.92 20.70
CA ALA A 208 -41.61 -2.61 20.65
C ALA A 208 -41.27 -2.08 22.06
N VAL A 209 -40.17 -1.35 22.19
CA VAL A 209 -39.75 -0.72 23.46
C VAL A 209 -39.54 0.77 23.24
N ALA A 210 -40.36 1.59 23.88
CA ALA A 210 -40.23 3.04 23.91
C ALA A 210 -39.94 3.51 25.33
N LEU A 211 -38.73 4.03 25.58
CA LEU A 211 -38.30 4.51 26.89
C LEU A 211 -37.91 5.99 26.82
N GLY A 212 -38.54 6.80 27.67
CA GLY A 212 -38.33 8.24 27.77
C GLY A 212 -39.43 9.06 27.10
N VAL A 213 -39.44 10.34 27.40
CA VAL A 213 -40.40 11.32 26.85
C VAL A 213 -40.40 11.26 25.33
N ASP A 214 -41.58 11.29 24.70
CA ASP A 214 -41.80 11.31 23.24
C ASP A 214 -41.02 10.25 22.44
N SER A 215 -40.54 9.18 23.08
CA SER A 215 -39.87 8.08 22.39
C SER A 215 -40.88 7.31 21.54
N SER A 216 -40.52 6.94 20.32
CA SER A 216 -41.43 6.29 19.38
C SER A 216 -40.80 5.06 18.76
N ALA A 217 -41.24 3.88 19.19
CA ALA A 217 -40.91 2.58 18.61
C ALA A 217 -42.15 2.06 17.87
N SER A 218 -42.26 2.38 16.58
CA SER A 218 -43.50 2.21 15.79
C SER A 218 -43.56 0.93 14.96
N ALA A 219 -42.50 0.10 14.99
CA ALA A 219 -42.42 -1.13 14.23
C ALA A 219 -42.13 -2.35 15.12
N VAL A 220 -42.41 -3.55 14.59
CA VAL A 220 -42.21 -4.81 15.34
C VAL A 220 -40.76 -4.96 15.78
N GLY A 221 -40.55 -5.27 17.06
CA GLY A 221 -39.22 -5.45 17.65
C GLY A 221 -38.33 -4.20 17.68
N SER A 222 -38.89 -3.02 17.41
CA SER A 222 -38.13 -1.77 17.41
C SER A 222 -37.88 -1.23 18.82
N ILE A 223 -36.77 -0.53 19.02
CA ILE A 223 -36.38 0.03 20.32
C ILE A 223 -36.07 1.52 20.14
N ALA A 224 -36.71 2.38 20.92
CA ALA A 224 -36.48 3.83 20.93
C ALA A 224 -36.22 4.32 22.36
N ILE A 225 -35.08 4.97 22.61
CA ILE A 225 -34.69 5.46 23.93
C ILE A 225 -34.34 6.96 23.89
N ALA A 226 -34.91 7.73 24.83
CA ALA A 226 -34.67 9.15 25.06
C ALA A 226 -35.03 10.05 23.87
N ARG A 227 -36.33 10.24 23.58
CA ARG A 227 -36.85 11.02 22.44
C ARG A 227 -36.35 10.54 21.07
N ALA A 228 -36.02 9.26 20.96
CA ALA A 228 -35.63 8.63 19.70
C ALA A 228 -36.85 8.14 18.92
N THR A 229 -36.66 7.92 17.62
CA THR A 229 -37.66 7.31 16.72
C THR A 229 -37.07 6.07 16.06
N ALA A 230 -37.69 4.92 16.26
CA ALA A 230 -37.40 3.67 15.56
C ALA A 230 -38.66 3.24 14.80
N SER A 231 -38.65 3.40 13.48
CA SER A 231 -39.82 3.23 12.62
C SER A 231 -39.76 2.02 11.69
N ALA A 232 -38.65 1.26 11.73
CA ALA A 232 -38.46 0.04 10.96
C ALA A 232 -38.34 -1.21 11.85
N VAL A 233 -38.61 -2.38 11.25
CA VAL A 233 -38.58 -3.67 11.94
C VAL A 233 -37.19 -3.95 12.50
N ASN A 234 -37.12 -4.36 13.76
CA ASN A 234 -35.88 -4.62 14.51
C ASN A 234 -34.89 -3.43 14.55
N ALA A 235 -35.36 -2.21 14.29
CA ALA A 235 -34.52 -1.03 14.33
C ALA A 235 -34.31 -0.54 15.77
N VAL A 236 -33.12 -0.02 16.07
CA VAL A 236 -32.77 0.48 17.40
C VAL A 236 -32.31 1.93 17.30
N ALA A 237 -32.97 2.83 18.01
CA ALA A 237 -32.63 4.25 18.07
C ALA A 237 -32.39 4.66 19.54
N ILE A 238 -31.19 5.16 19.85
CA ILE A 238 -30.79 5.53 21.21
C ILE A 238 -30.24 6.95 21.23
N GLY A 239 -30.94 7.86 21.89
CA GLY A 239 -30.55 9.27 22.08
C GLY A 239 -31.53 10.25 21.46
N GLU A 240 -31.51 11.50 21.93
CA GLU A 240 -32.43 12.54 21.47
C GLU A 240 -32.32 12.75 19.96
N GLY A 241 -33.44 12.62 19.25
CA GLY A 241 -33.49 12.81 17.81
C GLY A 241 -32.82 11.69 17.01
N ALA A 242 -32.37 10.60 17.66
CA ALA A 242 -31.90 9.43 16.95
C ALA A 242 -33.04 8.84 16.11
N ASN A 243 -32.79 8.56 14.83
CA ASN A 243 -33.79 8.10 13.87
C ASN A 243 -33.31 6.81 13.19
N ALA A 244 -33.88 5.68 13.58
CA ALA A 244 -33.64 4.38 12.95
C ALA A 244 -34.83 4.01 12.06
N ALA A 245 -34.72 4.39 10.78
CA ALA A 245 -35.76 4.21 9.77
C ALA A 245 -35.51 3.04 8.81
N ASP A 246 -34.38 2.33 8.98
CA ASP A 246 -34.00 1.19 8.17
C ASP A 246 -34.06 -0.09 9.00
N ALA A 247 -34.54 -1.19 8.40
CA ALA A 247 -34.70 -2.46 9.11
C ALA A 247 -33.35 -3.02 9.60
N ASN A 248 -33.37 -3.73 10.72
CA ASN A 248 -32.20 -4.36 11.35
C ASN A 248 -31.00 -3.41 11.57
N SER A 249 -31.25 -2.11 11.72
CA SER A 249 -30.20 -1.09 11.82
C SER A 249 -30.26 -0.34 13.15
N VAL A 250 -29.14 0.27 13.53
CA VAL A 250 -28.96 0.97 14.81
C VAL A 250 -28.57 2.43 14.57
N ALA A 251 -29.35 3.38 15.09
CA ALA A 251 -28.94 4.78 15.27
C ALA A 251 -28.50 4.99 16.73
N LEU A 252 -27.21 5.23 16.95
CA LEU A 252 -26.60 5.35 18.27
C LEU A 252 -26.04 6.76 18.50
N GLY A 253 -26.69 7.48 19.41
CA GLY A 253 -26.31 8.84 19.82
C GLY A 253 -27.32 9.89 19.34
N SER A 254 -27.26 11.07 19.97
CA SER A 254 -28.16 12.18 19.62
C SER A 254 -28.07 12.55 18.14
N ASN A 255 -29.22 12.70 17.49
CA ASN A 255 -29.37 13.01 16.07
C ASN A 255 -28.64 12.03 15.12
N ALA A 256 -28.33 10.81 15.58
CA ALA A 256 -27.84 9.76 14.70
C ALA A 256 -28.98 9.31 13.77
N SER A 257 -28.69 9.08 12.50
CA SER A 257 -29.67 8.57 11.54
C SER A 257 -29.11 7.36 10.83
N THR A 258 -29.89 6.29 10.73
CA THR A 258 -29.57 5.17 9.84
C THR A 258 -29.72 5.60 8.37
N ARG A 259 -29.17 4.76 7.49
CA ARG A 259 -29.48 4.77 6.05
C ARG A 259 -29.50 3.31 5.57
N ALA A 260 -30.10 3.05 4.42
CA ALA A 260 -29.98 1.76 3.73
C ALA A 260 -28.50 1.33 3.56
N PHE A 261 -28.16 0.10 3.94
CA PHE A 261 -26.81 -0.41 3.74
C PHE A 261 -26.48 -0.54 2.24
N ALA A 262 -25.21 -0.38 1.89
CA ALA A 262 -24.70 -0.64 0.55
C ALA A 262 -23.80 -1.88 0.56
N THR A 263 -23.97 -2.78 -0.41
CA THR A 263 -23.03 -3.87 -0.63
C THR A 263 -21.89 -3.38 -1.51
N VAL A 264 -20.68 -3.34 -0.97
CA VAL A 264 -19.48 -2.92 -1.70
C VAL A 264 -18.65 -4.15 -2.01
N ASN A 265 -18.65 -4.58 -3.28
CA ASN A 265 -17.89 -5.76 -3.73
C ASN A 265 -16.49 -5.40 -4.24
N SER A 266 -16.33 -4.18 -4.77
CA SER A 266 -15.08 -3.67 -5.31
C SER A 266 -15.08 -2.15 -5.39
N VAL A 267 -13.89 -1.56 -5.36
CA VAL A 267 -13.63 -0.14 -5.62
C VAL A 267 -12.49 -0.03 -6.61
N THR A 268 -12.65 0.79 -7.65
CA THR A 268 -11.55 1.14 -8.57
C THR A 268 -10.99 2.50 -8.20
N LEU A 269 -9.69 2.56 -7.88
CA LEU A 269 -8.97 3.79 -7.58
C LEU A 269 -7.84 3.94 -8.59
N ASN A 270 -7.81 5.05 -9.33
CA ASN A 270 -6.78 5.33 -10.34
C ASN A 270 -6.53 4.18 -11.33
N GLY A 271 -7.59 3.46 -11.72
CA GLY A 271 -7.51 2.33 -12.65
C GLY A 271 -7.15 0.97 -12.01
N VAL A 272 -6.85 0.94 -10.71
CA VAL A 272 -6.60 -0.30 -9.95
C VAL A 272 -7.88 -0.73 -9.23
N SER A 273 -8.33 -1.96 -9.47
CA SER A 273 -9.52 -2.52 -8.82
C SER A 273 -9.14 -3.27 -7.54
N TYR A 274 -9.67 -2.82 -6.42
CA TYR A 274 -9.64 -3.50 -5.12
C TYR A 274 -10.99 -4.21 -4.94
N GLY A 275 -10.99 -5.48 -4.58
CA GLY A 275 -12.22 -6.25 -4.42
C GLY A 275 -12.01 -7.52 -3.61
N GLY A 276 -13.04 -8.38 -3.59
CA GLY A 276 -13.03 -9.58 -2.74
C GLY A 276 -13.24 -9.25 -1.26
N PHE A 277 -13.96 -8.16 -0.97
CA PHE A 277 -14.32 -7.78 0.39
C PHE A 277 -15.28 -8.82 1.01
N ALA A 278 -15.05 -9.16 2.27
CA ALA A 278 -15.84 -10.16 2.98
C ALA A 278 -17.17 -9.59 3.49
N GLY A 279 -18.15 -10.48 3.67
CA GLY A 279 -19.42 -10.20 4.35
C GLY A 279 -20.57 -9.78 3.44
N THR A 280 -21.80 -9.97 3.94
CA THR A 280 -23.04 -9.50 3.31
C THR A 280 -23.79 -8.66 4.34
N PRO A 281 -23.88 -7.33 4.18
CA PRO A 281 -24.54 -6.49 5.17
C PRO A 281 -26.04 -6.80 5.25
N VAL A 282 -26.58 -6.72 6.47
CA VAL A 282 -28.03 -6.88 6.75
C VAL A 282 -28.67 -5.61 7.36
N GLY A 283 -27.85 -4.60 7.62
CA GLY A 283 -28.19 -3.35 8.29
C GLY A 283 -26.95 -2.49 8.50
N VAL A 284 -27.11 -1.32 9.12
CA VAL A 284 -26.01 -0.44 9.51
C VAL A 284 -26.04 -0.12 11.00
N VAL A 285 -24.88 0.15 11.57
CA VAL A 285 -24.76 0.88 12.84
C VAL A 285 -24.27 2.28 12.52
N SER A 286 -25.15 3.26 12.69
CA SER A 286 -24.84 4.68 12.50
C SER A 286 -24.61 5.34 13.85
N VAL A 287 -23.43 5.92 14.05
CA VAL A 287 -23.09 6.68 15.26
C VAL A 287 -23.31 8.19 15.08
N GLY A 288 -23.93 8.64 13.99
CA GLY A 288 -24.08 10.04 13.66
C GLY A 288 -25.01 10.28 12.48
N SER A 289 -25.00 11.50 11.96
CA SER A 289 -25.67 11.86 10.71
C SER A 289 -24.66 12.50 9.76
N ALA A 290 -25.03 12.66 8.49
CA ALA A 290 -24.14 13.28 7.51
C ALA A 290 -23.78 14.72 7.94
N GLY A 291 -22.48 15.01 8.02
CA GLY A 291 -21.96 16.29 8.53
C GLY A 291 -21.90 16.38 10.07
N ALA A 292 -22.31 15.33 10.78
CA ALA A 292 -22.23 15.21 12.23
C ALA A 292 -21.69 13.81 12.62
N GLU A 293 -20.61 13.41 11.97
CA GLU A 293 -19.93 12.15 12.21
C GLU A 293 -19.22 12.14 13.57
N ARG A 294 -19.09 10.95 14.18
CA ARG A 294 -18.41 10.76 15.47
C ARG A 294 -17.17 9.89 15.31
N GLN A 295 -16.15 10.16 16.12
CA GLN A 295 -15.03 9.24 16.27
C GLN A 295 -15.47 8.01 17.06
N ILE A 296 -15.01 6.83 16.62
CA ILE A 296 -15.12 5.59 17.39
C ILE A 296 -13.78 5.36 18.06
N VAL A 297 -13.73 5.47 19.39
CA VAL A 297 -12.50 5.39 20.19
C VAL A 297 -12.40 4.05 20.92
N ASN A 298 -11.19 3.65 21.29
CA ASN A 298 -10.87 2.38 21.96
C ASN A 298 -11.19 1.13 21.12
N VAL A 299 -11.04 1.24 19.80
CA VAL A 299 -11.14 0.11 18.87
C VAL A 299 -9.81 -0.65 18.86
N ALA A 300 -9.82 -1.91 19.33
CA ALA A 300 -8.67 -2.81 19.21
C ALA A 300 -8.32 -3.07 17.74
N ALA A 301 -7.12 -3.59 17.47
CA ALA A 301 -6.72 -3.89 16.10
C ALA A 301 -7.61 -5.01 15.52
N GLY A 302 -8.25 -4.76 14.39
CA GLY A 302 -9.07 -5.76 13.69
C GLY A 302 -8.21 -6.81 12.99
N ALA A 303 -8.75 -7.99 12.69
CA ALA A 303 -8.02 -8.95 11.87
C ALA A 303 -7.75 -8.39 10.46
N ILE A 304 -6.53 -8.57 9.94
CA ILE A 304 -6.18 -8.23 8.55
C ILE A 304 -6.08 -9.55 7.75
N SER A 305 -7.22 -10.00 7.22
CA SER A 305 -7.33 -11.23 6.40
C SER A 305 -8.45 -11.10 5.38
N ALA A 306 -8.45 -11.97 4.36
CA ALA A 306 -9.44 -11.94 3.27
C ALA A 306 -10.89 -12.19 3.73
N THR A 307 -11.09 -12.77 4.91
CA THR A 307 -12.42 -13.08 5.47
C THR A 307 -12.80 -12.14 6.63
N SER A 308 -11.96 -11.16 6.97
CA SER A 308 -12.20 -10.28 8.11
C SER A 308 -13.35 -9.31 7.85
N THR A 309 -14.20 -9.13 8.86
CA THR A 309 -15.27 -8.12 8.90
C THR A 309 -15.09 -7.15 10.06
N ASP A 310 -13.89 -7.10 10.65
CA ASP A 310 -13.58 -6.24 11.78
C ASP A 310 -13.35 -4.78 11.35
N ALA A 311 -13.65 -3.84 12.24
CA ALA A 311 -13.22 -2.46 12.06
C ALA A 311 -11.68 -2.37 12.20
N VAL A 312 -11.02 -1.74 11.22
CA VAL A 312 -9.58 -1.42 11.30
C VAL A 312 -9.36 -0.14 12.10
N ASN A 313 -8.36 -0.12 12.98
CA ASN A 313 -8.06 1.04 13.79
C ASN A 313 -6.89 1.87 13.20
N GLY A 314 -6.62 3.03 13.83
CA GLY A 314 -5.60 3.97 13.36
C GLY A 314 -4.16 3.43 13.37
N SER A 315 -3.79 2.53 14.29
CA SER A 315 -2.42 2.00 14.35
C SER A 315 -2.11 1.05 13.19
N GLN A 316 -3.11 0.31 12.72
CA GLN A 316 -2.99 -0.55 11.53
C GLN A 316 -2.80 0.28 10.26
N LEU A 317 -3.61 1.32 10.07
CA LEU A 317 -3.48 2.23 8.93
C LEU A 317 -2.15 3.00 8.98
N PHE A 318 -1.72 3.43 10.18
CA PHE A 318 -0.43 4.09 10.37
C PHE A 318 0.76 3.19 10.04
N SER A 319 0.69 1.89 10.36
CA SER A 319 1.73 0.91 9.98
C SER A 319 1.91 0.84 8.46
N ILE A 320 0.80 0.81 7.71
CA ILE A 320 0.81 0.82 6.24
C ILE A 320 1.34 2.16 5.72
N ALA A 321 0.91 3.29 6.29
CA ALA A 321 1.40 4.62 5.90
C ALA A 321 2.93 4.75 6.07
N ASN A 322 3.49 4.17 7.14
CA ASN A 322 4.94 4.11 7.33
C ASN A 322 5.63 3.28 6.25
N GLN A 323 5.07 2.12 5.89
CA GLN A 323 5.63 1.30 4.79
C GLN A 323 5.62 2.05 3.44
N VAL A 324 4.56 2.80 3.14
CA VAL A 324 4.48 3.64 1.93
C VAL A 324 5.50 4.79 1.96
N SER A 325 5.73 5.39 3.12
CA SER A 325 6.77 6.40 3.31
C SER A 325 8.17 5.83 3.05
N THR A 326 8.47 4.63 3.56
CA THR A 326 9.73 3.91 3.25
C THR A 326 9.87 3.67 1.76
N LEU A 327 8.83 3.16 1.09
CA LEU A 327 8.85 2.95 -0.37
C LEU A 327 9.12 4.24 -1.14
N THR A 328 8.59 5.38 -0.67
CA THR A 328 8.82 6.69 -1.27
C THR A 328 10.30 7.10 -1.17
N ALA A 329 10.94 6.86 -0.02
CA ALA A 329 12.37 7.13 0.16
C ALA A 329 13.26 6.21 -0.69
N ASP A 330 12.91 4.93 -0.80
CA ASP A 330 13.61 3.97 -1.66
C ASP A 330 13.51 4.39 -3.13
N LEU A 331 12.34 4.84 -3.59
CA LEU A 331 12.15 5.35 -4.95
C LEU A 331 12.98 6.61 -5.23
N ALA A 332 13.12 7.52 -4.27
CA ALA A 332 13.99 8.70 -4.42
C ALA A 332 15.48 8.29 -4.54
N THR A 333 15.90 7.28 -3.79
CA THR A 333 17.25 6.72 -3.86
C THR A 333 17.51 6.05 -5.21
N LEU A 334 16.54 5.29 -5.71
CA LEU A 334 16.60 4.69 -7.04
C LEU A 334 16.68 5.77 -8.13
N THR A 335 15.84 6.80 -8.04
CA THR A 335 15.85 7.94 -8.96
C THR A 335 17.21 8.63 -8.99
N THR A 336 17.82 8.85 -7.82
CA THR A 336 19.17 9.43 -7.71
C THR A 336 20.21 8.52 -8.36
N THR A 337 20.12 7.21 -8.15
CA THR A 337 21.06 6.22 -8.71
C THR A 337 20.96 6.17 -10.24
N VAL A 338 19.74 6.10 -10.78
CA VAL A 338 19.48 6.17 -12.22
C VAL A 338 19.95 7.50 -12.81
N GLY A 339 19.68 8.62 -12.13
CA GLY A 339 20.17 9.94 -12.53
C GLY A 339 21.70 10.03 -12.56
N LYS A 340 22.39 9.44 -11.58
CA LYS A 340 23.86 9.32 -11.59
C LYS A 340 24.34 8.48 -12.77
N ILE A 341 23.72 7.34 -13.07
CA ILE A 341 24.10 6.52 -14.24
C ILE A 341 23.90 7.31 -15.54
N SER A 342 22.73 7.93 -15.72
CA SER A 342 22.40 8.72 -16.91
C SER A 342 23.32 9.92 -17.12
N SER A 343 23.84 10.53 -16.06
CA SER A 343 24.74 11.69 -16.13
C SER A 343 26.22 11.32 -16.16
N SER A 344 26.63 10.24 -15.48
CA SER A 344 28.02 9.76 -15.46
C SER A 344 28.37 8.90 -16.69
N VAL A 345 27.38 8.38 -17.39
CA VAL A 345 27.52 7.68 -18.68
C VAL A 345 26.64 8.39 -19.72
N PRO A 346 27.04 9.57 -20.24
CA PRO A 346 26.29 10.21 -21.32
C PRO A 346 26.17 9.22 -22.49
N SER A 347 24.96 8.86 -22.88
CA SER A 347 24.74 7.95 -24.01
C SER A 347 24.99 8.69 -25.32
N GLY A 348 25.81 8.08 -26.17
CA GLY A 348 25.91 8.48 -27.56
C GLY A 348 24.67 8.08 -28.35
N THR A 349 24.60 8.49 -29.61
CA THR A 349 23.61 7.95 -30.55
C THR A 349 24.04 6.57 -31.04
N VAL A 350 23.17 5.58 -30.87
CA VAL A 350 23.27 4.23 -31.46
C VAL A 350 22.17 4.02 -32.50
N THR A 351 22.42 3.17 -33.48
CA THR A 351 21.45 2.80 -34.54
C THR A 351 20.84 1.42 -34.31
N ASP A 352 21.54 0.51 -33.64
CA ASP A 352 21.09 -0.85 -33.30
C ASP A 352 21.16 -1.06 -31.78
N GLY A 353 20.30 -1.93 -31.23
CA GLY A 353 20.32 -2.32 -29.83
C GLY A 353 21.55 -3.14 -29.42
N THR A 354 22.32 -3.68 -30.38
CA THR A 354 23.61 -4.34 -30.11
C THR A 354 24.79 -3.40 -29.94
N ASP A 355 24.63 -2.12 -30.25
CA ASP A 355 25.72 -1.14 -30.28
C ASP A 355 26.05 -0.61 -28.87
N THR A 356 27.32 -0.21 -28.67
CA THR A 356 27.75 0.49 -27.45
C THR A 356 28.22 1.89 -27.81
N ALA A 357 27.56 2.95 -27.34
CA ALA A 357 28.00 4.33 -27.51
C ALA A 357 28.06 5.06 -26.16
N ILE A 358 29.27 5.28 -25.64
CA ILE A 358 29.51 5.89 -24.34
C ILE A 358 30.29 7.20 -24.51
N GLY A 359 29.70 8.33 -24.09
CA GLY A 359 30.30 9.67 -24.11
C GLY A 359 29.46 10.68 -24.92
N GLN A 360 29.63 11.98 -24.63
CA GLN A 360 28.94 13.04 -25.38
C GLN A 360 29.34 13.02 -26.86
N ASN A 361 28.37 13.28 -27.76
CA ASN A 361 28.58 13.26 -29.21
C ASN A 361 29.22 11.97 -29.76
N THR A 362 29.14 10.86 -29.00
CA THR A 362 29.59 9.55 -29.47
C THR A 362 28.55 9.00 -30.44
N ARG A 363 28.99 8.43 -31.55
CA ARG A 363 28.10 7.89 -32.58
C ARG A 363 28.55 6.50 -33.01
N VAL A 364 27.62 5.56 -32.94
CA VAL A 364 27.68 4.29 -33.67
C VAL A 364 26.56 4.33 -34.71
N SER A 365 26.89 4.10 -35.97
CA SER A 365 25.95 4.24 -37.09
C SER A 365 25.81 2.98 -37.95
N VAL A 366 26.32 1.87 -37.44
CA VAL A 366 26.43 0.56 -38.10
C VAL A 366 26.32 -0.55 -37.06
N PRO A 367 25.89 -1.77 -37.43
CA PRO A 367 25.73 -2.86 -36.48
C PRO A 367 27.04 -3.31 -35.82
N ASN A 368 26.92 -3.83 -34.59
CA ASN A 368 28.02 -4.40 -33.79
C ASN A 368 29.15 -3.39 -33.51
N GLY A 369 28.87 -2.09 -33.51
CA GLY A 369 29.86 -1.06 -33.27
C GLY A 369 30.04 -0.74 -31.78
N THR A 370 31.29 -0.52 -31.36
CA THR A 370 31.62 -0.06 -30.00
C THR A 370 32.37 1.26 -30.06
N ALA A 371 31.75 2.33 -29.57
CA ALA A 371 32.34 3.66 -29.46
C ALA A 371 32.35 4.12 -28.00
N VAL A 372 33.53 4.44 -27.46
CA VAL A 372 33.71 4.89 -26.07
C VAL A 372 34.64 6.11 -26.03
N GLY A 373 34.12 7.26 -25.64
CA GLY A 373 34.85 8.53 -25.52
C GLY A 373 34.15 9.66 -26.26
N ASN A 374 34.21 10.88 -25.70
CA ASN A 374 33.54 12.06 -26.29
C ASN A 374 33.93 12.25 -27.77
N GLY A 375 32.95 12.37 -28.66
CA GLY A 375 33.14 12.54 -30.10
C GLY A 375 33.65 11.30 -30.82
N SER A 376 33.73 10.13 -30.17
CA SER A 376 34.08 8.87 -30.85
C SER A 376 33.03 8.52 -31.90
N ASN A 377 33.47 8.14 -33.10
CA ASN A 377 32.60 7.85 -34.23
C ASN A 377 32.97 6.51 -34.88
N VAL A 378 32.06 5.57 -34.80
CA VAL A 378 32.17 4.25 -35.44
C VAL A 378 31.07 4.13 -36.50
N SER A 379 31.50 4.05 -37.75
CA SER A 379 30.64 3.91 -38.93
C SER A 379 31.11 2.79 -39.87
N GLY A 380 32.03 1.93 -39.43
CA GLY A 380 32.38 0.68 -40.10
C GLY A 380 31.92 -0.52 -39.27
N ASP A 381 31.25 -1.49 -39.92
CA ASP A 381 30.68 -2.68 -39.27
C ASP A 381 31.70 -3.38 -38.36
N ASN A 382 31.27 -3.87 -37.19
CA ASN A 382 32.15 -4.52 -36.22
C ASN A 382 33.34 -3.64 -35.77
N GLY A 383 33.22 -2.32 -35.91
CA GLY A 383 34.27 -1.36 -35.55
C GLY A 383 34.34 -1.10 -34.04
N THR A 384 35.55 -0.86 -33.53
CA THR A 384 35.79 -0.49 -32.13
C THR A 384 36.59 0.82 -32.05
N GLY A 385 35.97 1.90 -31.59
CA GLY A 385 36.58 3.22 -31.39
C GLY A 385 36.61 3.61 -29.90
N ILE A 386 37.77 3.56 -29.27
CA ILE A 386 37.96 3.89 -27.85
C ILE A 386 38.90 5.09 -27.72
N GLY A 387 38.42 6.20 -27.18
CA GLY A 387 39.16 7.45 -26.99
C GLY A 387 38.40 8.65 -27.54
N VAL A 388 38.73 9.84 -27.03
CA VAL A 388 38.12 11.11 -27.47
C VAL A 388 38.40 11.32 -28.96
N ASN A 389 37.35 11.56 -29.75
CA ASN A 389 37.43 11.70 -31.21
C ASN A 389 38.10 10.52 -31.95
N SER A 390 38.08 9.31 -31.37
CA SER A 390 38.49 8.12 -32.11
C SER A 390 37.53 7.89 -33.29
N THR A 391 38.04 7.45 -34.43
CA THR A 391 37.26 7.32 -35.66
C THR A 391 37.51 5.98 -36.33
N VAL A 392 36.46 5.19 -36.53
CA VAL A 392 36.51 3.94 -37.31
C VAL A 392 35.46 4.02 -38.40
N THR A 393 35.87 4.15 -39.66
CA THR A 393 34.92 4.24 -40.79
C THR A 393 34.91 3.01 -41.69
N ALA A 394 35.75 2.03 -41.42
CA ALA A 394 35.87 0.82 -42.22
C ALA A 394 35.57 -0.44 -41.39
N PRO A 395 35.07 -1.53 -42.02
CA PRO A 395 34.71 -2.75 -41.31
C PRO A 395 35.88 -3.38 -40.55
N ASN A 396 35.58 -3.99 -39.40
CA ASN A 396 36.55 -4.66 -38.50
C ASN A 396 37.71 -3.76 -38.06
N GLY A 397 37.53 -2.44 -38.08
CA GLY A 397 38.56 -1.49 -37.66
C GLY A 397 38.61 -1.33 -36.14
N THR A 398 39.80 -1.21 -35.57
CA THR A 398 40.01 -0.93 -34.14
C THR A 398 40.85 0.33 -33.97
N ALA A 399 40.27 1.41 -33.45
CA ALA A 399 40.96 2.66 -33.14
C ALA A 399 40.94 2.89 -31.62
N ILE A 400 42.11 2.85 -30.96
CA ILE A 400 42.26 3.03 -29.52
C ILE A 400 43.23 4.18 -29.25
N GLY A 401 42.73 5.28 -28.68
CA GLY A 401 43.48 6.50 -28.34
C GLY A 401 42.77 7.76 -28.83
N THR A 402 43.06 8.89 -28.19
CA THR A 402 42.52 10.20 -28.61
C THR A 402 42.92 10.52 -30.04
N ASN A 403 41.96 10.91 -30.89
CA ASN A 403 42.14 11.16 -32.32
C ASN A 403 42.73 9.97 -33.11
N SER A 404 42.67 8.74 -32.59
CA SER A 404 43.06 7.55 -33.35
C SER A 404 42.08 7.32 -34.51
N LYS A 405 42.57 6.83 -35.64
CA LYS A 405 41.79 6.76 -36.87
C LYS A 405 42.05 5.48 -37.66
N VAL A 406 40.99 4.76 -38.00
CA VAL A 406 41.01 3.62 -38.93
C VAL A 406 40.02 3.88 -40.06
N THR A 407 40.54 3.95 -41.29
CA THR A 407 39.75 4.25 -42.49
C THR A 407 39.81 3.15 -43.55
N ALA A 408 40.56 2.08 -43.29
CA ALA A 408 40.67 0.92 -44.17
C ALA A 408 40.27 -0.37 -43.42
N PRO A 409 39.73 -1.39 -44.13
CA PRO A 409 39.23 -2.60 -43.48
C PRO A 409 40.30 -3.37 -42.72
N ASN A 410 39.91 -4.01 -41.62
CA ASN A 410 40.77 -4.81 -40.74
C ASN A 410 41.96 -4.03 -40.14
N GLY A 411 41.89 -2.70 -40.13
CA GLY A 411 42.95 -1.84 -39.62
C GLY A 411 42.95 -1.74 -38.09
N THR A 412 44.14 -1.68 -37.48
CA THR A 412 44.30 -1.50 -36.02
C THR A 412 45.19 -0.30 -35.71
N ALA A 413 44.62 0.77 -35.16
CA ALA A 413 45.32 1.98 -34.74
C ALA A 413 45.33 2.07 -33.20
N ILE A 414 46.48 1.98 -32.55
CA ILE A 414 46.63 2.04 -31.09
C ILE A 414 47.62 3.15 -30.72
N GLY A 415 47.16 4.18 -30.03
CA GLY A 415 47.93 5.36 -29.63
C GLY A 415 47.25 6.66 -30.07
N ALA A 416 47.50 7.74 -29.34
CA ALA A 416 46.90 9.04 -29.67
C ALA A 416 47.36 9.52 -31.07
N GLY A 417 46.42 9.92 -31.92
CA GLY A 417 46.71 10.35 -33.30
C GLY A 417 47.23 9.25 -34.24
N SER A 418 47.25 7.97 -33.80
CA SER A 418 47.60 6.85 -34.69
C SER A 418 46.60 6.77 -35.86
N ASN A 419 47.09 6.48 -37.06
CA ASN A 419 46.27 6.48 -38.28
C ASN A 419 46.56 5.26 -39.15
N VAL A 420 45.52 4.50 -39.45
CA VAL A 420 45.55 3.38 -40.39
C VAL A 420 44.65 3.71 -41.58
N SER A 421 45.27 3.77 -42.76
CA SER A 421 44.59 3.90 -44.05
C SER A 421 44.98 2.82 -45.06
N GLY A 422 45.91 1.92 -44.69
CA GLY A 422 46.18 0.69 -45.43
C GLY A 422 45.27 -0.45 -44.96
N LYS A 423 44.83 -1.31 -45.90
CA LYS A 423 44.03 -2.51 -45.60
C LYS A 423 44.89 -3.52 -44.83
N ASP A 424 44.30 -4.21 -43.83
CA ASP A 424 45.00 -5.23 -43.02
C ASP A 424 46.24 -4.69 -42.29
N SER A 425 46.28 -3.39 -42.00
CA SER A 425 47.46 -2.72 -41.46
C SER A 425 47.32 -2.34 -39.98
N THR A 426 48.45 -2.19 -39.32
CA THR A 426 48.52 -1.94 -37.87
C THR A 426 49.44 -0.75 -37.58
N ALA A 427 48.95 0.24 -36.85
CA ALA A 427 49.74 1.37 -36.37
C ALA A 427 49.74 1.37 -34.83
N ILE A 428 50.90 1.16 -34.20
CA ILE A 428 51.04 1.08 -32.74
C ILE A 428 52.02 2.16 -32.28
N GLY A 429 51.51 3.18 -31.59
CA GLY A 429 52.27 4.30 -31.05
C GLY A 429 51.61 5.64 -31.40
N THR A 430 51.85 6.66 -30.56
CA THR A 430 51.35 8.01 -30.80
C THR A 430 51.79 8.53 -32.16
N ASN A 431 50.86 9.04 -32.97
CA ASN A 431 51.07 9.53 -34.34
C ASN A 431 51.70 8.51 -35.32
N SER A 432 51.69 7.22 -35.00
CA SER A 432 52.12 6.18 -35.95
C SER A 432 51.16 6.14 -37.15
N ARG A 433 51.69 5.86 -38.35
CA ARG A 433 50.94 5.88 -39.60
C ARG A 433 51.21 4.64 -40.42
N ALA A 434 50.23 3.75 -40.56
CA ALA A 434 50.29 2.61 -41.46
C ALA A 434 49.39 2.88 -42.68
N THR A 435 50.00 3.39 -43.75
CA THR A 435 49.28 3.88 -44.94
C THR A 435 49.29 2.89 -46.10
N ALA A 436 50.21 1.93 -46.10
CA ALA A 436 50.28 0.85 -47.08
C ALA A 436 49.60 -0.42 -46.58
N SER A 437 49.21 -1.33 -47.48
CA SER A 437 48.45 -2.55 -47.16
C SER A 437 49.32 -3.62 -46.49
N ASN A 438 48.72 -4.38 -45.56
CA ASN A 438 49.39 -5.43 -44.79
C ASN A 438 50.71 -4.94 -44.17
N SER A 439 50.70 -3.72 -43.63
CA SER A 439 51.90 -3.07 -43.08
C SER A 439 51.75 -2.75 -41.59
N VAL A 440 52.87 -2.66 -40.89
CA VAL A 440 52.92 -2.37 -39.46
C VAL A 440 53.80 -1.15 -39.21
N ALA A 441 53.23 -0.06 -38.71
CA ALA A 441 53.99 1.07 -38.17
C ALA A 441 54.15 0.89 -36.65
N LEU A 442 55.34 0.52 -36.21
CA LEU A 442 55.63 0.18 -34.81
C LEU A 442 56.47 1.27 -34.14
N GLY A 443 55.92 1.90 -33.11
CA GLY A 443 56.53 3.00 -32.37
C GLY A 443 55.92 4.37 -32.70
N ALA A 444 56.11 5.33 -31.78
CA ALA A 444 55.58 6.68 -31.96
C ALA A 444 56.17 7.36 -33.21
N ASN A 445 55.33 8.04 -33.99
CA ASN A 445 55.70 8.69 -35.26
C ASN A 445 56.27 7.75 -36.35
N SER A 446 56.21 6.43 -36.18
CA SER A 446 56.64 5.49 -37.22
C SER A 446 55.72 5.59 -38.44
N VAL A 447 56.28 5.41 -39.64
CA VAL A 447 55.55 5.48 -40.91
C VAL A 447 55.81 4.20 -41.69
N ALA A 448 54.74 3.45 -41.97
CA ALA A 448 54.76 2.27 -42.83
C ALA A 448 53.99 2.60 -44.12
N ASP A 449 54.74 3.01 -45.15
CA ASP A 449 54.25 3.48 -46.45
C ASP A 449 54.55 2.51 -47.60
N ARG A 450 54.99 1.29 -47.28
CA ARG A 450 55.24 0.19 -48.21
C ARG A 450 54.42 -1.05 -47.84
N ASP A 451 53.83 -1.70 -48.83
CA ASP A 451 53.04 -2.91 -48.63
C ASP A 451 53.90 -4.04 -48.04
N ASN A 452 53.32 -4.87 -47.17
CA ASN A 452 53.98 -6.05 -46.58
C ASN A 452 55.27 -5.71 -45.81
N THR A 453 55.26 -4.63 -45.03
CA THR A 453 56.44 -4.21 -44.24
C THR A 453 56.13 -3.96 -42.78
N VAL A 454 57.14 -4.11 -41.93
CA VAL A 454 57.16 -3.56 -40.58
C VAL A 454 58.13 -2.38 -40.56
N SER A 455 57.62 -1.18 -40.32
CA SER A 455 58.44 0.02 -40.13
C SER A 455 58.55 0.34 -38.64
N ILE A 456 59.77 0.38 -38.13
CA ILE A 456 60.08 0.74 -36.73
C ILE A 456 60.47 2.21 -36.57
N GLY A 457 60.36 3.02 -37.63
CA GLY A 457 60.81 4.41 -37.67
C GLY A 457 60.10 5.20 -38.76
N ALA A 458 60.66 6.35 -39.11
CA ALA A 458 60.25 7.13 -40.27
C ALA A 458 61.52 7.58 -41.03
N PRO A 459 61.41 8.02 -42.29
CA PRO A 459 62.55 8.57 -43.02
C PRO A 459 63.23 9.70 -42.23
N GLY A 460 64.54 9.55 -41.95
CA GLY A 460 65.32 10.49 -41.11
C GLY A 460 65.09 10.37 -39.60
N ALA A 461 64.27 9.42 -39.17
CA ALA A 461 64.01 9.07 -37.78
C ALA A 461 64.01 7.53 -37.63
N GLU A 462 65.05 6.90 -38.16
CA GLU A 462 65.26 5.46 -38.09
C GLU A 462 65.53 5.02 -36.65
N ARG A 463 65.10 3.81 -36.32
CA ARG A 463 65.37 3.19 -35.01
C ARG A 463 66.27 1.99 -35.18
N GLN A 464 67.11 1.78 -34.16
CA GLN A 464 67.88 0.55 -34.05
C GLN A 464 66.98 -0.57 -33.54
N LEU A 465 67.13 -1.74 -34.16
CA LEU A 465 66.58 -2.99 -33.64
C LEU A 465 67.68 -3.71 -32.86
N THR A 466 67.52 -3.84 -31.55
CA THR A 466 68.53 -4.42 -30.64
C THR A 466 68.03 -5.73 -30.03
N ASN A 467 68.91 -6.46 -29.36
CA ASN A 467 68.63 -7.77 -28.74
C ASN A 467 68.18 -8.85 -29.73
N MET A 468 68.68 -8.79 -30.97
CA MET A 468 68.44 -9.79 -31.99
C MET A 468 69.38 -10.98 -31.79
N ALA A 469 68.79 -12.16 -31.57
CA ALA A 469 69.52 -13.43 -31.59
C ALA A 469 70.09 -13.73 -32.99
N ASP A 470 70.88 -14.80 -33.12
CA ASP A 470 71.37 -15.20 -34.44
C ASP A 470 70.23 -15.72 -35.31
N GLY A 471 70.19 -15.24 -36.55
CA GLY A 471 69.33 -15.82 -37.58
C GLY A 471 69.78 -17.23 -37.92
N THR A 472 68.82 -18.16 -38.02
CA THR A 472 69.05 -19.58 -38.28
C THR A 472 68.34 -20.07 -39.54
N ALA A 473 67.29 -19.37 -39.98
CA ALA A 473 66.57 -19.62 -41.21
C ALA A 473 66.89 -18.57 -42.29
N PRO A 474 66.63 -18.86 -43.58
CA PRO A 474 66.94 -17.93 -44.69
C PRO A 474 66.25 -16.57 -44.63
N THR A 475 65.16 -16.43 -43.87
CA THR A 475 64.36 -15.21 -43.73
C THR A 475 64.51 -14.53 -42.38
N ASP A 476 65.45 -14.98 -41.54
CA ASP A 476 65.72 -14.35 -40.26
C ASP A 476 66.56 -13.07 -40.46
N GLY A 477 66.38 -12.11 -39.56
CA GLY A 477 67.28 -10.97 -39.47
C GLY A 477 68.70 -11.40 -39.07
N VAL A 478 69.70 -10.76 -39.68
CA VAL A 478 71.12 -10.98 -39.34
C VAL A 478 71.55 -9.91 -38.36
N ASN A 479 72.08 -10.32 -37.20
CA ASN A 479 72.68 -9.36 -36.26
C ASN A 479 74.12 -8.99 -36.66
N VAL A 480 74.64 -7.91 -36.07
CA VAL A 480 75.98 -7.38 -36.39
C VAL A 480 77.10 -8.38 -36.10
N ARG A 481 76.92 -9.28 -35.12
CA ARG A 481 77.90 -10.32 -34.79
C ARG A 481 78.02 -11.37 -35.89
N GLN A 482 76.90 -11.84 -36.44
CA GLN A 482 76.91 -12.77 -37.59
C GLN A 482 77.54 -12.14 -38.83
N LEU A 483 77.20 -10.87 -39.12
CA LEU A 483 77.79 -10.14 -40.25
C LEU A 483 79.31 -10.00 -40.07
N ASN A 484 79.76 -9.58 -38.88
CA ASN A 484 81.19 -9.49 -38.58
C ASN A 484 81.88 -10.86 -38.66
N GLY A 485 81.22 -11.93 -38.20
CA GLY A 485 81.73 -13.30 -38.34
C GLY A 485 81.93 -13.71 -39.79
N ALA A 486 80.94 -13.46 -40.65
CA ALA A 486 81.02 -13.73 -42.09
C ALA A 486 82.12 -12.90 -42.77
N ILE A 487 82.23 -11.60 -42.45
CA ILE A 487 83.27 -10.72 -43.00
C ILE A 487 84.66 -11.17 -42.55
N ASN A 488 84.83 -11.54 -41.29
CA ASN A 488 86.11 -12.03 -40.76
C ASN A 488 86.52 -13.34 -41.44
N SER A 489 85.58 -14.27 -41.65
CA SER A 489 85.83 -15.52 -42.38
C SER A 489 86.33 -15.26 -43.80
N VAL A 490 85.68 -14.36 -44.56
CA VAL A 490 86.14 -13.97 -45.90
C VAL A 490 87.50 -13.26 -45.86
N ARG A 491 87.73 -12.38 -44.88
CA ARG A 491 89.00 -11.67 -44.73
C ARG A 491 90.17 -12.63 -44.42
N GLU A 492 89.92 -13.64 -43.60
CA GLU A 492 90.89 -14.71 -43.31
C GLU A 492 91.19 -15.54 -44.56
N GLU A 493 90.15 -15.92 -45.32
CA GLU A 493 90.31 -16.67 -46.57
C GLU A 493 91.09 -15.85 -47.63
N MET A 494 90.77 -14.57 -47.81
CA MET A 494 91.50 -13.66 -48.70
C MET A 494 92.95 -13.43 -48.26
N SER A 495 93.21 -13.40 -46.94
CA SER A 495 94.56 -13.34 -46.39
C SER A 495 95.35 -14.60 -46.74
N LYS A 496 94.70 -15.77 -46.64
CA LYS A 496 95.27 -17.06 -47.04
C LYS A 496 95.58 -17.09 -48.53
N TYR A 497 94.63 -16.75 -49.40
CA TYR A 497 94.86 -16.68 -50.85
C TYR A 497 96.01 -15.73 -51.23
N ARG A 498 96.11 -14.55 -50.59
CA ARG A 498 97.26 -13.65 -50.82
C ARG A 498 98.59 -14.26 -50.36
N LYS A 499 98.63 -14.91 -49.21
CA LYS A 499 99.84 -15.59 -48.73
C LYS A 499 100.23 -16.73 -49.66
N ASP A 500 99.28 -17.54 -50.11
CA ASP A 500 99.51 -18.64 -51.04
C ASP A 500 100.02 -18.12 -52.40
N ALA A 501 99.41 -17.05 -52.94
CA ALA A 501 99.88 -16.41 -54.17
C ALA A 501 101.29 -15.81 -54.02
N ASN A 502 101.57 -15.10 -52.93
CA ASN A 502 102.90 -14.54 -52.65
C ASN A 502 103.95 -15.65 -52.47
N ALA A 503 103.57 -16.77 -51.83
CA ALA A 503 104.41 -17.94 -51.64
C ALA A 503 104.71 -18.65 -52.99
N GLY A 504 103.73 -18.72 -53.89
CA GLY A 504 103.93 -19.17 -55.27
C GLY A 504 104.93 -18.30 -56.04
N THR A 505 104.83 -16.96 -55.91
CA THR A 505 105.81 -16.03 -56.51
C THR A 505 107.20 -16.18 -55.89
N ALA A 506 107.31 -16.30 -54.56
CA ALA A 506 108.59 -16.56 -53.88
C ALA A 506 109.22 -17.87 -54.35
N SER A 507 108.41 -18.89 -54.62
CA SER A 507 108.83 -20.18 -55.18
C SER A 507 109.37 -20.04 -56.61
N ALA A 508 108.73 -19.21 -57.44
CA ALA A 508 109.25 -18.86 -58.76
C ALA A 508 110.58 -18.10 -58.70
N ILE A 509 110.74 -17.14 -57.77
CA ILE A 509 112.02 -16.44 -57.54
C ILE A 509 113.10 -17.43 -57.09
N ALA A 510 112.78 -18.35 -56.18
CA ALA A 510 113.69 -19.39 -55.72
C ALA A 510 114.18 -20.25 -56.89
N MET A 511 113.30 -20.67 -57.80
CA MET A 511 113.66 -21.43 -59.01
C MET A 511 114.47 -20.62 -60.03
N ALA A 512 114.22 -19.31 -60.13
CA ALA A 512 114.92 -18.41 -61.05
C ALA A 512 116.37 -18.16 -60.63
N ASN A 513 116.63 -17.98 -59.32
CA ASN A 513 117.98 -17.74 -58.77
C ASN A 513 118.87 -18.99 -58.72
N MET A 514 118.43 -20.12 -59.27
CA MET A 514 119.21 -21.35 -59.26
C MET A 514 120.29 -21.32 -60.36
N PRO A 515 121.58 -21.48 -59.99
CA PRO A 515 122.66 -21.64 -60.96
C PRO A 515 122.37 -22.77 -61.93
N GLN A 516 122.67 -22.53 -63.20
CA GLN A 516 122.53 -23.52 -64.27
C GLN A 516 123.91 -24.01 -64.73
N ALA A 517 124.00 -25.25 -65.19
CA ALA A 517 125.19 -25.79 -65.84
C ALA A 517 125.54 -24.94 -67.07
N VAL A 518 126.81 -24.56 -67.22
CA VAL A 518 127.27 -23.67 -68.31
C VAL A 518 128.29 -24.34 -69.23
N LEU A 519 128.93 -25.41 -68.79
CA LEU A 519 129.94 -26.16 -69.54
C LEU A 519 129.42 -27.52 -70.06
N PRO A 520 129.85 -27.97 -71.25
CA PRO A 520 129.48 -29.29 -71.78
C PRO A 520 129.94 -30.45 -70.89
N GLY A 521 129.02 -31.33 -70.49
CA GLY A 521 129.24 -32.47 -69.60
C GLY A 521 128.96 -32.18 -68.11
N GLU A 522 128.73 -30.91 -67.76
CA GLU A 522 128.51 -30.46 -66.39
C GLU A 522 127.10 -30.83 -65.89
N LYS A 523 127.03 -31.33 -64.65
CA LYS A 523 125.78 -31.59 -63.91
C LYS A 523 125.77 -30.72 -62.67
N VAL A 524 124.75 -29.90 -62.49
CA VAL A 524 124.62 -28.99 -61.34
C VAL A 524 123.39 -29.37 -60.55
N VAL A 525 123.59 -29.66 -59.26
CA VAL A 525 122.53 -29.61 -58.25
C VAL A 525 122.56 -28.21 -57.67
N ALA A 526 121.45 -27.49 -57.79
CA ALA A 526 121.31 -26.15 -57.28
C ALA A 526 120.25 -26.12 -56.17
N LEU A 527 120.45 -25.20 -55.23
CA LEU A 527 119.49 -24.84 -54.21
C LEU A 527 119.22 -23.34 -54.33
N GLY A 528 117.96 -22.97 -54.49
CA GLY A 528 117.52 -21.59 -54.63
C GLY A 528 116.67 -21.17 -53.45
N GLY A 529 116.91 -19.96 -52.94
CA GLY A 529 116.05 -19.29 -51.97
C GLY A 529 115.33 -18.13 -52.63
N GLY A 530 114.06 -17.92 -52.27
CA GLY A 530 113.26 -16.80 -52.76
C GLY A 530 112.40 -16.23 -51.65
N THR A 531 112.25 -14.91 -51.64
CA THR A 531 111.34 -14.21 -50.72
C THR A 531 110.50 -13.22 -51.52
N TYR A 532 109.21 -13.11 -51.18
CA TYR A 532 108.30 -12.14 -51.79
C TYR A 532 107.13 -11.86 -50.86
N GLY A 533 106.81 -10.59 -50.61
CA GLY A 533 105.64 -10.20 -49.81
C GLY A 533 105.56 -10.82 -48.41
N GLY A 534 106.72 -11.03 -47.75
CA GLY A 534 106.80 -11.66 -46.42
C GLY A 534 106.70 -13.20 -46.41
N GLN A 535 106.63 -13.84 -47.58
CA GLN A 535 106.70 -15.29 -47.74
C GLN A 535 108.09 -15.72 -48.21
N SER A 536 108.49 -16.95 -47.88
CA SER A 536 109.79 -17.53 -48.24
C SER A 536 109.59 -18.88 -48.91
N ALA A 537 110.41 -19.22 -49.90
CA ALA A 537 110.37 -20.49 -50.59
C ALA A 537 111.77 -21.04 -50.86
N MET A 538 111.85 -22.35 -50.97
CA MET A 538 113.06 -23.08 -51.35
C MET A 538 112.82 -23.86 -52.62
N ALA A 539 113.81 -23.88 -53.49
CA ALA A 539 113.81 -24.66 -54.70
C ALA A 539 115.04 -25.56 -54.78
N VAL A 540 114.86 -26.78 -55.25
CA VAL A 540 115.93 -27.74 -55.53
C VAL A 540 115.81 -28.14 -56.99
N GLY A 541 116.93 -28.18 -57.70
CA GLY A 541 116.89 -28.40 -59.13
C GLY A 541 118.19 -28.97 -59.64
N LEU A 542 118.05 -29.69 -60.75
CA LEU A 542 119.13 -30.35 -61.45
C LEU A 542 119.22 -29.74 -62.85
N SER A 543 120.42 -29.36 -63.27
CA SER A 543 120.65 -28.98 -64.67
C SER A 543 121.83 -29.74 -65.25
N VAL A 544 121.73 -30.06 -66.54
CA VAL A 544 122.75 -30.78 -67.30
C VAL A 544 122.94 -30.09 -68.63
N ALA A 545 124.18 -29.75 -68.97
CA ALA A 545 124.54 -29.17 -70.26
C ALA A 545 125.33 -30.18 -71.09
N THR A 546 124.97 -30.32 -72.37
CA THR A 546 125.73 -31.02 -73.41
C THR A 546 126.29 -29.98 -74.38
N ALA A 547 127.08 -30.41 -75.38
CA ALA A 547 127.66 -29.47 -76.35
C ALA A 547 126.63 -28.58 -77.06
N LYS A 548 125.37 -29.04 -77.20
CA LYS A 548 124.31 -28.31 -77.90
C LYS A 548 123.02 -28.12 -77.10
N TRP A 549 122.75 -28.93 -76.07
CA TRP A 549 121.49 -28.88 -75.31
C TRP A 549 121.73 -28.61 -73.83
N LEU A 550 120.93 -27.74 -73.24
CA LEU A 550 120.82 -27.48 -71.80
C LEU A 550 119.45 -27.96 -71.32
N VAL A 551 119.41 -28.85 -70.33
CA VAL A 551 118.19 -29.27 -69.65
C VAL A 551 118.25 -28.80 -68.19
N LYS A 552 117.17 -28.21 -67.69
CA LYS A 552 117.02 -27.81 -66.29
C LYS A 552 115.66 -28.29 -65.77
N GLY A 553 115.65 -29.00 -64.65
CA GLY A 553 114.44 -29.36 -63.92
C GLY A 553 114.53 -28.85 -62.48
N SER A 554 113.45 -28.34 -61.93
CA SER A 554 113.40 -27.82 -60.56
C SER A 554 112.07 -28.14 -59.90
N VAL A 555 112.12 -28.34 -58.59
CA VAL A 555 110.98 -28.46 -57.70
C VAL A 555 111.11 -27.40 -56.62
N THR A 556 109.99 -26.87 -56.14
CA THR A 556 109.97 -25.80 -55.15
C THR A 556 108.82 -25.99 -54.19
N THR A 557 109.03 -25.55 -52.95
CA THR A 557 108.02 -25.53 -51.91
C THR A 557 108.13 -24.24 -51.12
N ALA A 558 107.00 -23.68 -50.73
CA ALA A 558 106.99 -22.57 -49.80
C ALA A 558 107.39 -23.06 -48.38
N VAL A 559 108.21 -22.27 -47.69
CA VAL A 559 108.70 -22.56 -46.34
C VAL A 559 107.80 -21.93 -45.27
N SER A 560 107.08 -20.85 -45.61
CA SER A 560 106.33 -20.01 -44.68
C SER A 560 104.92 -20.53 -44.30
N GLY A 561 104.71 -21.86 -44.28
CA GLY A 561 103.57 -22.49 -43.62
C GLY A 561 102.36 -22.87 -44.48
N HIS A 562 102.48 -22.77 -45.82
CA HIS A 562 101.45 -23.22 -46.75
C HIS A 562 102.11 -24.15 -47.78
N GLY A 563 101.95 -25.47 -47.60
CA GLY A 563 102.66 -26.55 -48.32
C GLY A 563 102.30 -26.71 -49.79
N SER A 564 102.29 -25.61 -50.54
CA SER A 564 102.16 -25.61 -51.99
C SER A 564 103.48 -26.04 -52.62
N PHE A 565 103.40 -27.03 -53.52
CA PHE A 565 104.53 -27.58 -54.25
C PHE A 565 104.43 -27.16 -55.72
N GLY A 566 105.52 -26.65 -56.28
CA GLY A 566 105.65 -26.34 -57.69
C GLY A 566 106.77 -27.15 -58.32
N ALA A 567 106.63 -27.50 -59.60
CA ALA A 567 107.70 -28.10 -60.38
C ALA A 567 107.75 -27.46 -61.76
N GLY A 568 108.95 -27.34 -62.32
CA GLY A 568 109.17 -26.79 -63.66
C GLY A 568 110.37 -27.44 -64.33
N ALA A 569 110.34 -27.53 -65.65
CA ALA A 569 111.47 -27.99 -66.45
C ALA A 569 111.58 -27.18 -67.74
N GLY A 570 112.81 -26.93 -68.18
CA GLY A 570 113.12 -26.18 -69.38
C GLY A 570 114.25 -26.84 -70.17
N VAL A 571 114.19 -26.68 -71.49
CA VAL A 571 115.20 -27.14 -72.44
C VAL A 571 115.63 -25.97 -73.30
N GLY A 572 116.93 -25.81 -73.50
CA GLY A 572 117.51 -24.80 -74.39
C GLY A 572 118.51 -25.44 -75.35
N TYR A 573 118.57 -24.96 -76.58
CA TYR A 573 119.53 -25.37 -77.60
C TYR A 573 120.51 -24.22 -77.86
N ARG A 574 121.82 -24.51 -77.87
CA ARG A 574 122.89 -23.55 -78.15
C ARG A 574 123.46 -23.87 -79.53
N TRP A 575 123.53 -22.87 -80.40
CA TRP A 575 124.05 -22.99 -81.78
C TRP A 575 125.24 -22.09 -82.01
#